data_AF-A0A355KSW0-F1
#
_entry.id   AF-A0A355KSW0-F1
#
_cell.length_a   1.000
_cell.length_b   1.000
_cell.length_c   1.000
_cell.angle_alpha   90.00
_cell.angle_beta   90.00
_cell.angle_gamma   90.00
#
_symmetry.space_group_name_H-M   'P 1'
#
loop_
_entity.id
_entity.type
_entity.pdbx_description
1 polymer ?
#
loop_
_entity_poly.entity_id
_entity_poly.type
_entity_poly.pdbx_seq_one_letter_code
_entity_poly.pdbx_strand_id
1 'polypeptide(L)' 'MKSYVKIVDINQIKQHEQIRKGHLKEIKSQIEADGFINDPIIVDANTMIILDGHHRYNALKQLGLSFSPVFL' A
#
# COMPACT_ATOMS: atom_id res chain seq x y z
N MET A 1 1.82 18.33 -14.28
CA MET A 1 0.68 17.46 -13.89
C MET A 1 0.57 17.49 -12.37
N LYS A 2 -0.60 17.79 -11.81
CA LYS A 2 -0.80 17.69 -10.35
C LYS A 2 -0.89 16.20 -10.01
N SER A 3 0.19 15.64 -9.51
CA SER A 3 0.17 14.40 -8.73
C SER A 3 -0.64 14.65 -7.47
N TYR A 4 -1.68 13.86 -7.22
CA TYR A 4 -2.47 14.01 -5.99
C TYR A 4 -2.57 12.66 -5.28
N VAL A 5 -2.09 12.64 -4.04
CA VAL A 5 -2.27 11.50 -3.14
C VAL A 5 -3.72 11.49 -2.67
N LYS A 6 -4.36 10.32 -2.67
CA LYS A 6 -5.70 10.12 -2.09
C LYS A 6 -5.66 9.08 -0.99
N ILE A 7 -6.56 9.21 -0.02
CA ILE A 7 -6.89 8.13 0.90
C ILE A 7 -8.01 7.31 0.26
N VAL A 8 -7.78 6.02 0.05
CA VAL A 8 -8.76 5.10 -0.55
C VAL A 8 -9.00 3.91 0.37
N ASP A 9 -10.19 3.31 0.28
CA ASP A 9 -10.47 2.05 0.95
C ASP A 9 -9.52 0.98 0.40
N ILE A 10 -8.80 0.33 1.31
CA ILE A 10 -7.80 -0.67 0.97
C ILE A 10 -8.42 -1.84 0.18
N ASN A 11 -9.71 -2.14 0.34
CA ASN A 11 -10.41 -3.19 -0.41
C ASN A 11 -10.61 -2.87 -1.90
N GLN A 12 -10.47 -1.60 -2.30
CA GLN A 12 -10.57 -1.20 -3.72
C GLN A 12 -9.27 -1.44 -4.49
N ILE A 13 -8.15 -1.58 -3.79
CA ILE A 13 -6.82 -1.78 -4.37
C ILE A 13 -6.65 -3.24 -4.79
N LYS A 14 -6.15 -3.47 -6.01
CA LYS A 14 -6.01 -4.81 -6.60
C LYS A 14 -4.53 -5.16 -6.79
N GLN A 15 -4.10 -6.25 -6.20
CA GLN A 15 -2.77 -6.82 -6.42
C GLN A 15 -2.76 -7.77 -7.63
N HIS A 16 -1.64 -7.81 -8.35
CA HIS A 16 -1.46 -8.75 -9.47
C HIS A 16 -0.21 -9.62 -9.33
N GLU A 17 0.62 -9.41 -8.32
CA GLU A 17 1.84 -10.17 -8.05
C GLU A 17 1.88 -10.74 -6.62
N GLN A 18 2.72 -11.77 -6.45
CA GLN A 18 2.97 -12.37 -5.15
C GLN A 18 4.04 -11.58 -4.39
N ILE A 19 3.92 -11.55 -3.07
CA ILE A 19 4.90 -10.92 -2.19
C ILE A 19 5.87 -11.92 -1.58
N ARG A 20 7.06 -11.43 -1.25
CA ARG A 20 8.06 -12.18 -0.46
C ARG A 20 7.76 -11.99 1.03
N LYS A 21 7.52 -13.09 1.75
CA LYS A 21 7.15 -13.07 3.18
C LYS A 21 8.17 -12.38 4.08
N GLY A 22 9.47 -12.57 3.82
CA GLY A 22 10.54 -11.90 4.58
C GLY A 22 10.44 -10.38 4.49
N HIS A 23 10.37 -9.87 3.25
CA HIS A 23 10.25 -8.43 3.01
C HIS A 23 8.93 -7.84 3.54
N LEU A 24 7.84 -8.61 3.49
CA LEU A 24 6.58 -8.18 4.11
C LEU A 24 6.74 -7.97 5.62
N LYS A 25 7.42 -8.89 6.30
CA LYS A 25 7.66 -8.80 7.74
C LYS A 25 8.50 -7.57 8.07
N GLU A 26 9.56 -7.31 7.30
CA GLU A 26 10.41 -6.12 7.44
C GLU A 26 9.59 -4.84 7.30
N ILE A 27 8.82 -4.70 6.21
CA ILE A 27 7.98 -3.52 5.94
C ILE A 27 6.93 -3.33 7.02
N LYS A 28 6.25 -4.40 7.46
CA LYS A 28 5.25 -4.32 8.53
C LYS A 28 5.88 -3.81 9.83
N SER A 29 7.00 -4.41 10.26
CA SER A 29 7.70 -3.99 11.48
C SER A 29 8.21 -2.56 11.40
N GLN A 30 8.67 -2.11 10.23
CA GLN A 30 9.07 -0.71 10.02
C GLN A 30 7.88 0.24 10.19
N ILE A 31 6.73 -0.05 9.56
CA ILE A 31 5.52 0.77 9.67
C ILE A 31 5.02 0.81 11.13
N GLU A 32 5.04 -0.31 11.85
CA GLU A 32 4.67 -0.37 13.27
C GLU A 32 5.61 0.47 14.16
N ALA A 33 6.92 0.43 13.88
CA ALA A 33 7.92 1.17 14.65
C ALA A 33 7.88 2.68 14.38
N ASP A 34 7.72 3.07 13.10
CA ASP A 34 7.68 4.46 12.68
C ASP A 34 6.35 5.14 13.04
N GLY A 35 5.25 4.39 13.02
CA GLY A 35 3.90 4.91 13.21
C GLY A 35 3.32 5.61 11.98
N PHE A 36 4.02 5.56 10.85
CA PHE A 36 3.56 6.11 9.58
C PHE A 36 4.05 5.28 8.39
N ILE A 37 3.50 5.56 7.21
CA ILE A 37 4.00 5.01 5.95
C ILE A 37 4.71 6.15 5.21
N ASN A 38 5.96 5.91 4.80
CA ASN A 38 6.76 6.91 4.08
C ASN A 38 6.19 7.20 2.69
N ASP A 39 5.95 6.15 1.90
CA ASP A 39 5.55 6.26 0.50
C ASP A 39 4.16 5.68 0.25
N PRO A 40 3.28 6.39 -0.48
CA PRO A 40 1.96 5.88 -0.84
C PRO A 40 2.05 4.66 -1.77
N ILE A 41 1.02 3.82 -1.79
CA ILE A 41 0.92 2.74 -2.78
C ILE A 41 0.63 3.38 -4.14
N ILE A 42 1.40 3.05 -5.17
CA ILE A 42 1.19 3.57 -6.52
C ILE A 42 0.21 2.65 -7.23
N VAL A 43 -0.87 3.20 -7.76
CA VAL A 43 -1.90 2.44 -8.46
C VAL A 43 -2.21 3.08 -9.81
N ASP A 44 -2.70 2.29 -10.75
CA ASP A 44 -3.34 2.82 -11.94
C ASP A 44 -4.70 3.46 -11.56
N ALA A 45 -4.88 4.74 -11.89
CA ALA A 45 -6.05 5.52 -11.51
C ALA A 45 -7.40 4.96 -12.00
N ASN A 46 -7.41 4.18 -13.09
CA ASN A 46 -8.65 3.67 -13.69
C ASN A 46 -9.05 2.32 -13.12
N THR A 47 -8.07 1.47 -12.80
CA THR A 47 -8.28 0.06 -12.45
C THR A 47 -8.06 -0.24 -10.97
N MET A 48 -7.34 0.65 -10.27
CA MET A 48 -6.82 0.48 -8.90
C MET A 48 -5.84 -0.69 -8.76
N ILE A 49 -5.24 -1.13 -9.87
CA ILE A 49 -4.19 -2.14 -9.87
C ILE A 49 -2.90 -1.51 -9.31
N ILE A 50 -2.27 -2.19 -8.36
CA ILE A 50 -0.99 -1.76 -7.80
C ILE A 50 0.09 -1.81 -8.88
N LEU A 51 0.75 -0.68 -9.12
CA LEU A 51 1.95 -0.58 -9.94
C LEU A 51 3.22 -0.70 -9.09
N ASP A 52 3.18 -0.20 -7.85
CA ASP A 52 4.24 -0.34 -6.86
C ASP A 52 3.67 -0.30 -5.43
N GLY A 53 4.26 -1.07 -4.53
CA GLY A 53 3.85 -1.09 -3.11
C GLY A 53 3.04 -2.30 -2.67
N HIS A 54 3.15 -3.45 -3.34
CA HIS A 54 2.47 -4.70 -2.94
C HIS A 54 2.75 -5.13 -1.48
N HIS A 55 3.99 -4.98 -1.00
CA HIS A 55 4.32 -5.29 0.40
C HIS A 55 3.72 -4.29 1.37
N ARG A 56 3.67 -3.00 1.01
CA ARG A 56 3.00 -1.94 1.80
C ARG A 56 1.51 -2.24 1.90
N TYR A 57 0.84 -2.51 0.79
CA TYR A 57 -0.56 -2.93 0.75
C TYR A 57 -0.84 -4.10 1.73
N ASN A 58 -0.05 -5.16 1.62
CA ASN A 58 -0.24 -6.35 2.47
C ASN A 58 0.12 -6.09 3.94
N ALA A 59 1.11 -5.24 4.22
CA ALA A 59 1.45 -4.84 5.59
C ALA A 59 0.28 -4.09 6.24
N LEU A 60 -0.28 -3.08 5.55
CA LEU A 60 -1.42 -2.31 6.05
C LEU A 60 -2.66 -3.20 6.26
N LYS A 61 -2.90 -4.16 5.36
CA LYS A 61 -3.93 -5.19 5.53
C LYS A 61 -3.72 -6.03 6.79
N GLN A 62 -2.50 -6.51 7.03
CA GLN A 62 -2.18 -7.30 8.23
C GLN A 62 -2.21 -6.49 9.53
N LEU A 63 -2.05 -5.18 9.44
CA LEU A 63 -2.21 -4.24 10.54
C LEU A 63 -3.68 -3.88 10.82
N GLY A 64 -4.61 -4.35 9.99
CA GLY A 64 -6.04 -4.11 10.18
C GLY A 64 -6.51 -2.72 9.74
N LEU A 65 -5.72 -2.00 8.93
CA LEU A 65 -6.10 -0.68 8.45
C LEU A 65 -7.15 -0.78 7.33
N SER A 66 -8.16 0.09 7.39
CA SER A 66 -9.24 0.13 6.39
C SER A 66 -8.93 1.01 5.19
N PHE A 67 -7.97 1.92 5.32
CA PHE A 67 -7.62 2.88 4.28
C PHE A 67 -6.11 2.93 4.05
N SER A 68 -5.72 3.29 2.84
CA SER A 68 -4.31 3.55 2.49
C SER A 68 -4.19 4.84 1.70
N PRO A 69 -3.12 5.63 1.92
CA PRO A 69 -2.73 6.63 0.94
C PRO A 69 -2.25 5.93 -0.34
N VAL A 70 -2.72 6.45 -1.47
CA VAL A 70 -2.35 6.00 -2.82
C VAL A 70 -1.95 7.18 -3.67
N PHE A 71 -1.03 6.93 -4.59
CA PHE A 71 -0.72 7.80 -5.71
C PHE A 71 -1.46 7.26 -6.94
N LEU A 72 -2.24 8.13 -7.59
CA LEU A 72 -3.02 7.81 -8.79
C LEU A 72 -2.31 8.23 -10.08
#